data_AF-A0A6C1QH85-F1
#
_entry.id   AF-A0A6C1QH85-F1
#
_cell.length_a   1.000
_cell.length_b   1.000
_cell.length_c   1.000
_cell.angle_alpha   90.00
_cell.angle_beta   90.00
_cell.angle_gamma   90.00
#
_symmetry.space_group_name_H-M   'P 1'
#
loop_
_entity.id
_entity.type
_entity.pdbx_description
1 polymer ?
#
loop_
_entity_poly.entity_id
_entity_poly.type
_entity_poly.pdbx_seq_one_letter_code
_entity_poly.pdbx_strand_id
1 'polypeptide(L)' 'MGNILYVIAIILIIAWAIGFVGYSAGGIIHVLLVIAVIAIIVKLLQGKRVI' A
#
# COMPACT_ATOMS: atom_id res chain seq x y z
N MET A 1 -16.44 -8.85 -10.84
CA MET A 1 -16.08 -7.63 -10.08
C MET A 1 -14.71 -7.74 -9.38
N GLY A 2 -13.72 -8.49 -9.92
CA GLY A 2 -12.40 -8.67 -9.29
C GLY A 2 -11.28 -7.78 -9.89
N ASN A 3 -11.50 -7.24 -11.09
CA ASN A 3 -10.45 -6.53 -11.83
C ASN A 3 -10.05 -5.19 -11.22
N ILE A 4 -10.99 -4.39 -10.70
CA ILE A 4 -10.68 -3.04 -10.19
C ILE A 4 -9.84 -3.11 -8.92
N LEU A 5 -10.18 -4.01 -7.98
CA LEU A 5 -9.41 -4.18 -6.74
C LEU A 5 -8.00 -4.71 -7.03
N TYR A 6 -7.86 -5.61 -8.00
CA TYR A 6 -6.57 -6.12 -8.45
C TYR A 6 -5.69 -5.02 -9.08
N VAL A 7 -6.28 -4.19 -9.94
CA VAL A 7 -5.59 -3.03 -10.54
C VAL A 7 -5.15 -2.04 -9.47
N ILE A 8 -6.01 -1.74 -8.49
CA ILE A 8 -5.66 -0.87 -7.35
C ILE A 8 -4.50 -1.46 -6.54
N ALA A 9 -4.52 -2.77 -6.26
CA ALA A 9 -3.45 -3.43 -5.54
C ALA A 9 -2.10 -3.33 -6.28
N ILE A 10 -2.10 -3.51 -7.60
CA ILE A 10 -0.88 -3.36 -8.43
C ILE A 10 -0.37 -1.92 -8.39
N ILE A 11 -1.24 -0.93 -8.59
CA ILE A 11 -0.86 0.49 -8.55
C ILE A 11 -0.24 0.83 -7.19
N LEU A 12 -0.80 0.29 -6.10
CA LEU A 12 -0.30 0.53 -4.76
C LEU A 12 1.12 -0.01 -4.54
N ILE A 13 1.39 -1.22 -5.04
CA ILE A 13 2.71 -1.86 -4.97
C ILE A 13 3.73 -1.06 -5.77
N ILE A 14 3.37 -0.60 -6.98
CA ILE A 14 4.26 0.20 -7.83
C ILE A 14 4.57 1.56 -7.19
N ALA A 15 3.55 2.26 -6.67
CA ALA A 15 3.73 3.53 -5.98
C ALA A 15 4.62 3.39 -4.74
N TRP A 16 4.50 2.29 -4.00
CA TRP A 16 5.40 1.98 -2.87
C TRP A 16 6.84 1.74 -3.34
N ALA A 17 7.06 0.93 -4.37
CA ALA A 17 8.40 0.65 -4.88
C ALA A 17 9.11 1.92 -5.38
N ILE A 18 8.38 2.80 -6.07
CA ILE A 18 8.89 4.11 -6.51
C ILE A 18 9.20 5.00 -5.30
N GLY A 19 8.34 5.02 -4.28
CA GLY A 19 8.58 5.76 -3.03
C GLY A 19 9.79 5.26 -2.24
N PHE A 20 9.96 3.94 -2.17
CA PHE A 20 11.07 3.27 -1.49
C PHE A 20 12.43 3.57 -2.14
N VAL A 21 12.49 3.51 -3.48
CA VAL A 21 13.73 3.72 -4.23
C VAL A 21 14.04 5.20 -4.44
N GLY A 22 13.03 6.03 -4.67
CA GLY A 22 13.19 7.46 -5.01
C GLY A 22 13.43 8.37 -3.81
N TYR A 23 12.94 8.01 -2.61
CA TYR A 23 13.07 8.84 -1.41
C TYR A 23 13.96 8.16 -0.38
N SER A 24 15.28 8.23 -0.60
CA SER A 24 16.31 8.04 0.43
C SER A 24 16.32 9.21 1.44
N ALA A 25 15.15 9.77 1.73
CA ALA A 25 14.96 11.01 2.47
C ALA A 25 14.46 10.68 3.89
N GLY A 26 15.41 10.43 4.79
CA GLY A 26 15.23 10.48 6.26
C GLY A 26 14.27 9.45 6.86
N GLY A 27 14.75 8.66 7.83
CA GLY A 27 14.03 7.52 8.41
C GLY A 27 12.57 7.76 8.84
N ILE A 28 12.15 9.00 9.13
CA ILE A 28 10.77 9.36 9.50
C ILE A 28 9.78 9.15 8.34
N ILE A 29 10.10 9.60 7.12
CA ILE A 29 9.20 9.43 5.96
C ILE A 29 9.07 7.94 5.62
N HIS A 30 10.15 7.18 5.79
CA HIS A 30 10.17 5.75 5.57
C HIS A 30 9.23 5.01 6.54
N VAL A 31 9.28 5.34 7.83
CA VAL A 31 8.40 4.75 8.85
C VAL A 31 6.93 5.08 8.58
N LEU A 32 6.62 6.34 8.22
CA LEU A 32 5.26 6.75 7.87
C LEU A 32 4.74 6.01 6.62
N LEU A 33 5.59 5.79 5.61
CA LEU A 33 5.25 4.99 4.42
C LEU A 33 5.00 3.52 4.75
N VAL A 34 5.84 2.91 5.61
CA VAL A 34 5.65 1.52 6.06
C VAL A 34 4.29 1.36 6.77
N ILE A 35 3.94 2.30 7.67
CA ILE A 35 2.64 2.29 8.36
C ILE A 35 1.48 2.42 7.35
N ALA A 36 1.60 3.31 6.36
CA ALA A 36 0.59 3.47 5.32
C ALA A 36 0.37 2.19 4.50
N VAL A 37 1.44 1.47 4.14
CA VAL A 37 1.35 0.20 3.43
C VAL A 37 0.67 -0.88 4.28
N ILE A 38 1.05 -1.01 5.55
CA ILE A 38 0.43 -1.97 6.48
C ILE A 38 -1.06 -1.68 6.61
N ALA A 39 -1.46 -0.42 6.79
CA ALA A 39 -2.87 -0.03 6.89
C ALA A 39 -3.67 -0.43 5.64
N ILE A 40 -3.06 -0.30 4.45
CA ILE A 40 -3.72 -0.68 3.20
C ILE A 40 -3.79 -2.20 3.04
N ILE A 41 -2.74 -2.96 3.38
CA ILE A 41 -2.77 -4.42 3.39
C ILE A 41 -3.86 -4.92 4.36
N VAL A 42 -3.91 -4.36 5.57
CA VAL A 42 -4.94 -4.68 6.57
C VAL A 42 -6.34 -4.38 6.03
N LYS A 43 -6.54 -3.23 5.38
CA LYS A 43 -7.81 -2.87 4.74
C LYS A 43 -8.19 -3.82 3.59
N LEU A 44 -7.21 -4.25 2.78
CA LEU A 44 -7.43 -5.22 1.71
C LEU A 44 -7.80 -6.60 2.25
N LEU A 45 -7.16 -7.04 3.34
CA LEU A 45 -7.48 -8.29 4.04
C LEU A 45 -8.83 -8.22 4.77
N GLN A 46 -9.19 -7.06 5.32
CA GLN A 46 -10.48 -6.84 5.98
C GLN A 46 -11.65 -6.63 5.00
N GLY A 47 -11.37 -6.34 3.72
CA GLY A 47 -12.37 -6.15 2.65
C GLY A 47 -13.29 -7.35 2.36
N LYS A 48 -13.20 -8.43 3.15
CA LYS A 48 -14.09 -9.60 3.10
C LYS A 48 -14.77 -9.91 4.45
N ARG A 49 -15.05 -8.91 5.28
CA ARG A 49 -16.10 -8.99 6.31
C ARG A 49 -17.11 -7.86 6.13
N VAL A 50 -17.95 -8.03 5.12
CA VAL A 50 -19.31 -7.52 5.17
C VAL A 50 -20.16 -8.79 5.28
N ILE A 51 -20.49 -9.18 6.51
CA ILE A 51 -21.55 -10.14 6.81
C ILE A 51 -22.83 -9.37 7.05
#